data_AF-A0A523SFN5-F1
#
_entry.id   AF-A0A523SFN5-F1
#
_cell.length_a   1.000
_cell.length_b   1.000
_cell.length_c   1.000
_cell.angle_alpha   90.00
_cell.angle_beta   90.00
_cell.angle_gamma   90.00
#
_symmetry.space_group_name_H-M   'P 1'
#
loop_
_entity.id
_entity.type
_entity.pdbx_description
1 polymer ?
#
loop_
_entity_poly.entity_id
_entity_poly.type
_entity_poly.pdbx_seq_one_letter_code
_entity_poly.pdbx_strand_id
1 'polypeptide(L)' 'MDHYEEINSTRTDEELEKLKRNTIQLIDIIEAANEFPTNPSKLCDWCKFKSICSY' A
#
# COMPACT_ATOMS: atom_id res chain seq x y z
N MET A 1 12.53 31.68 10.93
CA MET A 1 13.74 30.85 11.12
C MET A 1 13.33 29.49 10.62
N ASP A 2 13.66 29.18 9.37
CA ASP A 2 13.22 27.95 8.71
C ASP A 2 14.07 26.79 9.24
N HIS A 3 13.43 25.86 9.95
CA HIS A 3 14.06 24.62 10.40
C HIS A 3 13.94 23.59 9.27
N TYR A 4 14.92 23.58 8.38
CA TYR A 4 15.04 22.52 7.38
C TYR A 4 15.85 21.38 7.99
N GLU A 5 15.18 20.30 8.37
CA GLU A 5 15.84 19.05 8.79
C GLU A 5 16.02 18.15 7.56
N GLU A 6 17.26 17.74 7.31
CA GLU A 6 17.57 16.79 6.25
C GLU A 6 17.32 15.36 6.74
N ILE A 7 16.34 14.69 6.13
CA ILE A 7 16.00 13.30 6.44
C ILE A 7 16.62 12.41 5.37
N ASN A 8 17.52 11.53 5.79
CA ASN A 8 18.13 10.54 4.93
C ASN A 8 17.59 9.14 5.25
N SER A 9 17.20 8.40 4.20
CA SER A 9 16.66 7.04 4.32
C SER A 9 17.38 6.12 3.34
N THR A 10 18.13 5.15 3.87
CA THR A 10 18.89 4.17 3.08
C THR A 10 18.23 2.80 3.15
N ARG A 11 18.58 1.93 2.20
CA ARG A 11 18.29 0.49 2.25
C ARG A 11 19.55 -0.29 1.92
N THR A 12 19.74 -1.44 2.55
CA THR A 12 20.74 -2.42 2.16
C THR A 12 20.29 -3.20 0.91
N ASP A 13 21.23 -3.86 0.25
CA ASP A 13 20.90 -4.73 -0.90
C ASP A 13 19.90 -5.84 -0.52
N GLU A 14 20.03 -6.39 0.69
CA GLU A 14 19.10 -7.41 1.20
C GLU A 14 17.68 -6.85 1.41
N GLU A 15 17.57 -5.62 1.95
CA GLU A 15 16.29 -4.93 2.12
C GLU A 15 15.63 -4.63 0.77
N LEU A 16 16.41 -4.24 -0.23
CA LEU A 16 15.94 -4.01 -1.60
C LEU A 16 15.45 -5.32 -2.24
N GLU A 17 16.20 -6.40 -2.11
CA GLU A 17 15.81 -7.70 -2.66
C GLU A 17 14.57 -8.26 -1.94
N LYS A 18 14.44 -8.05 -0.64
CA LYS A 18 13.22 -8.41 0.11
C LYS A 18 12.03 -7.59 -0.35
N LEU A 19 12.19 -6.28 -0.51
CA LEU A 19 11.14 -5.40 -1.01
C LEU A 19 10.65 -5.88 -2.38
N LYS A 20 11.57 -6.13 -3.30
CA LYS A 20 11.27 -6.65 -4.65
C LYS A 20 10.46 -7.94 -4.60
N ARG A 21 10.89 -8.94 -3.82
CA ARG A 21 10.16 -10.22 -3.70
C ARG A 21 8.75 -10.02 -3.15
N ASN A 22 8.62 -9.22 -2.10
CA ASN A 22 7.31 -8.92 -1.49
C ASN A 22 6.38 -8.20 -2.47
N THR A 23 6.91 -7.26 -3.26
CA THR A 23 6.14 -6.55 -4.27
C THR A 23 5.67 -7.48 -5.39
N ILE A 24 6.52 -8.37 -5.89
CA ILE A 24 6.15 -9.37 -6.90
C ILE A 24 5.06 -10.29 -6.34
N GLN A 25 5.23 -10.81 -5.13
CA GLN A 25 4.22 -11.64 -4.49
C GLN A 25 2.87 -10.92 -4.34
N LEU A 26 2.88 -9.62 -4.03
CA LEU A 26 1.65 -8.83 -3.94
C LEU A 26 0.97 -8.67 -5.31
N ILE A 27 1.74 -8.51 -6.38
CA ILE A 27 1.22 -8.48 -7.76
C ILE A 27 0.53 -9.81 -8.06
N ASP A 28 1.20 -10.93 -7.82
CA ASP A 28 0.65 -12.27 -8.09
C ASP A 28 -0.68 -12.49 -7.33
N ILE A 29 -0.77 -12.04 -6.08
CA ILE A 29 -2.01 -12.12 -5.28
C ILE A 29 -3.12 -11.27 -5.90
N ILE A 30 -2.82 -10.05 -6.34
CA ILE A 30 -3.80 -9.15 -6.95
C ILE A 30 -4.31 -9.72 -8.28
N GLU A 31 -3.42 -10.26 -9.10
CA GLU A 31 -3.78 -10.83 -10.40
C GLU A 31 -4.56 -12.14 -10.29
N ALA A 32 -4.29 -12.95 -9.25
CA ALA A 32 -5.03 -14.18 -8.98
C ALA A 32 -6.38 -13.96 -8.28
N ALA A 33 -6.66 -12.74 -7.81
CA ALA A 33 -7.89 -12.45 -7.07
C ALA A 33 -9.12 -12.51 -7.97
N ASN A 34 -10.09 -13.36 -7.60
CA ASN A 34 -11.41 -13.44 -8.25
C ASN A 34 -12.51 -12.82 -7.38
N GLU A 35 -12.19 -12.45 -6.15
CA GLU A 35 -13.10 -11.83 -5.19
C GLU A 35 -12.49 -10.54 -4.67
N PHE A 36 -13.32 -9.51 -4.54
CA PHE A 36 -12.90 -8.17 -4.09
C PHE A 36 -13.75 -7.75 -2.88
N PRO A 37 -13.54 -8.37 -1.71
CA PRO A 37 -14.28 -8.02 -0.51
C PRO A 37 -13.99 -6.59 -0.09
N THR A 38 -14.99 -5.92 0.47
CA THR A 38 -14.81 -4.58 1.06
C THR A 38 -13.84 -4.65 2.23
N ASN A 39 -12.93 -3.69 2.35
CA ASN A 39 -12.01 -3.57 3.48
C ASN A 39 -12.15 -2.17 4.14
N PRO A 40 -13.10 -2.01 5.08
CA PRO A 40 -13.36 -0.73 5.73
C PRO A 40 -12.14 -0.19 6.47
N SER A 41 -11.86 1.10 6.32
CA SER A 41 -10.74 1.77 6.99
C SER A 41 -10.99 3.26 7.15
N LYS A 42 -10.05 4.00 7.78
CA LYS A 42 -10.11 5.47 7.86
C LYS A 42 -10.14 6.15 6.48
N LEU A 43 -9.75 5.45 5.41
CA LEU A 43 -9.82 5.97 4.05
C LEU A 43 -11.22 5.86 3.44
N CYS A 44 -12.18 5.21 4.09
CA CYS A 44 -13.56 5.12 3.60
C CYS A 44 -14.22 6.49 3.40
N ASP A 45 -13.83 7.50 4.18
CA ASP A 45 -14.32 8.87 4.01
C ASP A 45 -13.92 9.50 2.68
N TRP A 46 -12.89 8.94 2.03
CA TRP A 46 -12.39 9.34 0.72
C TRP A 46 -12.74 8.32 -0.37
N CYS A 47 -13.49 7.26 -0.05
CA CYS A 47 -13.82 6.20 -0.98
C CYS A 47 -14.91 6.65 -1.97
N LYS A 48 -14.59 6.64 -3.27
CA LYS A 48 -15.54 6.97 -4.35
C LYS A 48 -16.71 5.99 -4.46
N PHE A 49 -16.57 4.78 -3.93
CA PHE A 49 -17.60 3.74 -3.96
C PHE A 49 -18.46 3.71 -2.69
N LYS A 50 -18.30 4.68 -1.77
CA LYS A 50 -19.00 4.70 -0.48
C LYS A 50 -20.53 4.58 -0.60
N SER A 51 -21.13 5.12 -1.66
CA SER A 51 -22.59 5.08 -1.88
C SER A 51 -23.15 3.69 -2.21
N ILE A 52 -22.30 2.77 -2.69
CA ILE A 52 -22.67 1.39 -3.04
C ILE A 52 -21.93 0.36 -2.19
N CYS A 53 -21.17 0.81 -1.20
CA CYS A 53 -20.43 -0.05 -0.30
C CYS A 53 -21.41 -0.86 0.57
N SER A 54 -21.14 -2.15 0.74
CA SER A 54 -21.97 -3.05 1.55
C SER A 54 -21.71 -2.95 3.06
N TYR A 55 -20.87 -2.00 3.48
CA TYR A 55 -20.40 -1.82 4.86
C TYR A 55 -20.42 -0.34 5.24
#